data_AF-A0A136MZD6-F1
#
_entry.id   AF-A0A136MZD6-F1
#
_cell.length_a   1.000
_cell.length_b   1.000
_cell.length_c   1.000
_cell.angle_alpha   90.00
_cell.angle_beta   90.00
_cell.angle_gamma   90.00
#
_symmetry.space_group_name_H-M   'P 1'
#
loop_
_entity.id
_entity.type
_entity.pdbx_description
1 polymer ?
#
loop_
_entity_poly.entity_id
_entity_poly.type
_entity_poly.pdbx_seq_one_letter_code
_entity_poly.pdbx_strand_id
1 'polypeptide(L)'
;MKHVVLFFAMMMMTIISFGQSQTWVSGYINANGQYIQSHWRQNPDKTNHNNWSTVQQINPYTNEQGTKAKDYSPQANNYGQGKTIFIGPKGGQYYYNNNGNKVYVPKRR
;
A
#
# COMPACT_ATOMS: atom_id res chain seq x y z
N MET A 1 -6.28 4.81 -48.78
CA MET A 1 -5.77 3.65 -48.00
C MET A 1 -4.63 4.03 -47.06
N LYS A 2 -3.56 4.70 -47.51
CA LYS A 2 -2.44 5.17 -46.65
C LYS A 2 -2.85 6.07 -45.45
N HIS A 3 -3.81 6.97 -45.63
CA HIS A 3 -4.34 7.79 -44.53
C HIS A 3 -5.23 7.01 -43.53
N VAL A 4 -5.86 5.92 -43.97
CA VAL A 4 -6.67 5.03 -43.12
C VAL A 4 -5.76 4.17 -42.23
N VAL A 5 -4.62 3.72 -42.76
CA VAL A 5 -3.59 2.99 -41.99
C VAL A 5 -2.95 3.89 -40.93
N LEU A 6 -2.66 5.15 -41.27
CA LEU A 6 -2.12 6.12 -40.30
C LEU A 6 -3.12 6.45 -39.17
N PHE A 7 -4.41 6.55 -39.50
CA PHE A 7 -5.47 6.79 -38.54
C PHE A 7 -5.64 5.61 -37.55
N PHE A 8 -5.58 4.36 -38.04
CA PHE A 8 -5.60 3.17 -37.18
C PHE A 8 -4.34 3.02 -36.32
N ALA A 9 -3.15 3.40 -36.83
CA ALA A 9 -1.90 3.35 -36.07
C ALA A 9 -1.85 4.40 -34.92
N MET A 10 -2.50 5.55 -35.09
CA MET A 10 -2.62 6.57 -34.05
C MET A 10 -3.59 6.17 -32.92
N MET A 11 -4.60 5.36 -33.23
CA MET A 11 -5.62 4.94 -32.25
C MET A 11 -5.11 3.92 -31.22
N MET A 12 -3.95 3.29 -31.47
CA MET A 12 -3.31 2.31 -30.58
C MET A 12 -2.49 2.93 -29.42
N MET A 13 -2.37 4.26 -29.36
CA MET A 13 -1.60 4.97 -28.32
C MET A 13 -2.43 5.53 -27.16
N THR A 14 -3.66 5.06 -26.94
CA THR A 14 -4.38 5.42 -25.71
C THR A 14 -3.82 4.63 -24.54
N ILE A 15 -2.75 5.15 -23.95
CA ILE A 15 -2.21 4.69 -22.68
C ILE A 15 -3.28 5.02 -21.63
N ILE A 16 -3.94 4.00 -21.08
CA ILE A 16 -4.88 4.17 -19.97
C ILE A 16 -4.04 4.53 -18.74
N SER A 17 -3.90 5.82 -18.47
CA SER A 17 -3.29 6.33 -17.24
C SER A 17 -4.27 6.13 -16.08
N PHE A 18 -4.11 5.04 -15.32
CA PHE A 18 -4.82 4.87 -14.06
C PHE A 18 -4.20 5.80 -13.00
N GLY A 19 -4.87 6.91 -12.71
CA GLY A 19 -4.49 7.79 -11.61
C GLY A 19 -4.62 7.09 -10.26
N GLN A 20 -3.51 6.93 -9.54
CA GLN A 20 -3.55 6.49 -8.14
C GLN A 20 -4.05 7.66 -7.29
N SER A 21 -5.18 7.50 -6.60
CA SER A 21 -5.71 8.56 -5.72
C SER A 21 -4.85 8.67 -4.45
N GLN A 22 -4.45 9.89 -4.11
CA GLN A 22 -3.50 10.18 -3.02
C GLN A 22 -4.13 11.15 -2.01
N THR A 23 -3.72 11.03 -0.75
CA THR A 23 -4.10 11.95 0.32
C THR A 23 -2.86 12.46 1.06
N TRP A 24 -2.88 13.74 1.42
CA TRP A 24 -1.87 14.34 2.28
C TRP A 24 -2.09 13.91 3.72
N VAL A 25 -1.00 13.67 4.45
CA VAL A 25 -1.00 13.43 5.89
C VAL A 25 -0.16 14.51 6.54
N SER A 26 -0.79 15.33 7.38
CA SER A 26 -0.09 16.33 8.19
C SER A 26 0.85 15.66 9.19
N GLY A 27 1.97 16.32 9.49
CA GLY A 27 2.91 15.83 10.51
C GLY A 27 2.25 15.78 11.89
N TYR A 28 2.67 14.82 12.71
CA TYR A 28 2.10 14.61 14.04
C TYR A 28 3.11 13.96 14.99
N ILE A 29 2.86 14.06 16.30
CA ILE A 29 3.63 13.35 17.33
C ILE A 29 2.93 12.02 17.60
N ASN A 30 3.64 10.91 17.47
CA ASN A 30 3.08 9.58 17.72
C ASN A 30 2.94 9.29 19.23
N ALA A 31 2.28 8.20 19.60
CA ALA A 31 2.08 7.81 21.00
C ALA A 31 3.40 7.57 21.78
N ASN A 32 4.52 7.35 21.07
CA ASN A 32 5.84 7.20 21.66
C ASN A 32 6.60 8.54 21.78
N GLY A 33 5.96 9.68 21.48
CA GLY A 33 6.57 11.01 21.54
C GLY A 33 7.45 11.38 20.34
N GLN A 34 7.52 10.54 19.30
CA GLN A 34 8.34 10.81 18.12
C GLN A 34 7.56 11.65 17.10
N TYR A 35 8.20 12.68 16.55
CA TYR A 35 7.65 13.46 15.45
C TYR A 35 7.69 12.68 14.14
N ILE A 36 6.55 12.59 13.47
CA ILE A 36 6.39 12.02 12.14
C ILE A 36 6.17 13.16 11.15
N GLN A 37 7.04 13.27 10.16
CA GLN A 37 6.96 14.30 9.13
C GLN A 37 5.73 14.10 8.24
N SER A 38 5.18 15.22 7.75
CA SER A 38 4.11 15.21 6.76
C SER A 38 4.53 14.52 5.47
N HIS A 39 3.63 13.75 4.86
CA HIS A 39 3.92 12.98 3.65
C HIS A 39 2.65 12.71 2.84
N TRP A 40 2.84 12.35 1.58
CA TRP A 40 1.79 11.80 0.73
C TRP A 40 1.66 10.30 0.95
N ARG A 41 0.44 9.78 0.88
CA ARG A 41 0.15 8.35 0.83
C ARG A 41 -1.00 8.05 -0.12
N GLN A 42 -1.15 6.79 -0.52
CA GLN A 42 -2.36 6.32 -1.21
C GLN A 42 -3.61 6.50 -0.36
N ASN A 43 -4.73 6.68 -1.06
CA ASN A 43 -6.03 6.62 -0.42
C ASN A 43 -6.26 5.25 0.24
N PRO A 44 -6.78 5.24 1.48
CA PRO A 44 -7.13 3.99 2.13
C PRO A 44 -8.18 3.22 1.33
N ASP A 45 -7.91 1.94 1.07
CA ASP A 45 -8.90 1.00 0.53
C ASP A 45 -8.92 -0.32 1.32
N LYS A 46 -9.57 -1.36 0.78
CA LYS A 46 -9.78 -2.63 1.49
C LYS A 46 -8.53 -3.51 1.54
N THR A 47 -7.53 -3.29 0.70
CA THR A 47 -6.28 -4.06 0.67
C THR A 47 -5.06 -3.15 0.68
N ASN A 48 -3.87 -3.72 0.73
CA ASN A 48 -2.63 -2.96 0.59
C ASN A 48 -1.99 -3.08 -0.80
N HIS A 49 -2.65 -3.69 -1.79
CA HIS A 49 -1.99 -4.16 -3.03
C HIS A 49 -1.37 -3.03 -3.87
N ASN A 50 -1.96 -1.85 -3.79
CA ASN A 50 -1.55 -0.62 -4.48
C ASN A 50 -0.74 0.35 -3.61
N ASN A 51 -0.56 0.07 -2.31
CA ASN A 51 0.19 0.94 -1.40
C ASN A 51 1.68 0.96 -1.78
N TRP A 52 2.36 2.11 -1.70
CA TRP A 52 3.77 2.25 -2.13
C TRP A 52 4.71 1.46 -1.22
N SER A 53 4.28 1.21 0.02
CA SER A 53 5.01 0.36 0.96
C SER A 53 4.90 -1.14 0.65
N THR A 54 4.03 -1.55 -0.27
CA THR A 54 3.81 -2.96 -0.65
C THR A 54 4.78 -3.39 -1.74
N VAL A 55 5.21 -4.64 -1.70
CA VAL A 55 6.16 -5.22 -2.67
C VAL A 55 5.74 -4.93 -4.12
N GLN A 56 6.74 -4.60 -4.95
CA GLN A 56 6.61 -4.24 -6.37
C GLN A 56 5.96 -2.87 -6.64
N GLN A 57 5.56 -2.12 -5.61
CA GLN A 57 5.17 -0.73 -5.77
C GLN A 57 6.36 0.19 -5.50
N ILE A 58 6.45 1.30 -6.23
CA ILE A 58 7.47 2.32 -6.05
C ILE A 58 6.78 3.60 -5.58
N ASN A 59 7.32 4.22 -4.53
CA ASN A 59 6.87 5.52 -4.09
C ASN A 59 7.34 6.61 -5.08
N PRO A 60 6.45 7.34 -5.76
CA PRO A 60 6.85 8.35 -6.75
C PRO A 60 7.55 9.57 -6.12
N TYR A 61 7.43 9.76 -4.80
CA TYR A 61 8.05 10.90 -4.11
C TYR A 61 9.44 10.58 -3.56
N THR A 62 9.71 9.33 -3.19
CA THR A 62 10.99 8.91 -2.59
C THR A 62 11.79 7.96 -3.49
N ASN A 63 11.18 7.44 -4.57
CA ASN A 63 11.69 6.35 -5.41
C ASN A 63 12.04 5.06 -4.65
N GLU A 64 11.55 4.93 -3.42
CA GLU A 64 11.76 3.73 -2.62
C GLU A 64 10.81 2.61 -3.06
N GLN A 65 11.34 1.39 -3.12
CA GLN A 65 10.56 0.20 -3.40
C GLN A 65 9.88 -0.31 -2.12
N GLY A 66 8.59 -0.63 -2.22
CA GLY A 66 7.85 -1.24 -1.14
C GLY A 66 8.36 -2.64 -0.77
N THR A 67 8.25 -2.97 0.51
CA THR A 67 8.78 -4.21 1.11
C THR A 67 7.72 -5.04 1.82
N LYS A 68 6.53 -4.48 2.06
CA LYS A 68 5.44 -5.16 2.76
C LYS A 68 4.77 -6.20 1.85
N ALA A 69 4.50 -7.38 2.40
CA ALA A 69 3.76 -8.40 1.65
C ALA A 69 2.36 -7.93 1.26
N LYS A 70 1.86 -8.40 0.11
CA LYS A 70 0.48 -8.16 -0.31
C LYS A 70 -0.49 -8.90 0.63
N ASP A 71 -1.62 -8.27 0.95
CA ASP A 71 -2.71 -8.91 1.68
C ASP A 71 -3.13 -10.20 0.98
N TYR A 72 -3.38 -11.24 1.78
CA TYR A 72 -3.78 -12.58 1.37
C TYR A 72 -2.79 -13.32 0.46
N SER A 73 -1.53 -12.88 0.43
CA SER A 73 -0.42 -13.60 -0.18
C SER A 73 0.21 -14.62 0.78
N PRO A 74 0.89 -15.68 0.28
CA PRO A 74 1.63 -16.60 1.15
C PRO A 74 2.62 -15.88 2.07
N GLN A 75 3.27 -14.82 1.59
CA GLN A 75 4.24 -14.02 2.33
C GLN A 75 3.62 -13.27 3.51
N ALA A 76 2.32 -12.94 3.44
CA ALA A 76 1.62 -12.32 4.57
C ALA A 76 1.60 -13.21 5.81
N ASN A 77 1.61 -14.54 5.65
CA ASN A 77 1.59 -15.48 6.78
C ASN A 77 2.86 -15.47 7.63
N ASN A 78 3.97 -14.97 7.08
CA ASN A 78 5.22 -14.81 7.82
C ASN A 78 5.14 -13.65 8.83
N TYR A 79 4.21 -12.71 8.64
CA TYR A 79 4.04 -11.58 9.54
C TYR A 79 3.31 -12.02 10.82
N GLY A 80 3.96 -11.79 11.96
CA GLY A 80 3.43 -12.22 13.26
C GLY A 80 3.33 -13.75 13.38
N GLN A 81 4.22 -14.50 12.72
CA GLN A 81 4.27 -15.96 12.86
C GLN A 81 4.39 -16.36 14.34
N GLY A 82 3.59 -17.33 14.78
CA GLY A 82 3.53 -17.77 16.18
C GLY A 82 2.82 -16.80 17.13
N LYS A 83 2.26 -15.69 16.64
CA LYS A 83 1.43 -14.76 17.43
C LYS A 83 -0.04 -14.96 17.13
N THR A 84 -0.88 -14.79 18.15
CA THR A 84 -2.34 -14.70 17.98
C THR A 84 -2.69 -13.42 17.23
N ILE A 85 -3.36 -13.56 16.09
CA ILE A 85 -3.79 -12.45 15.25
C ILE A 85 -5.22 -12.06 15.61
N PHE A 86 -5.43 -10.77 15.84
CA PHE A 86 -6.72 -10.16 16.11
C PHE A 86 -7.18 -9.35 14.91
N ILE A 87 -8.51 -9.19 14.76
CA ILE A 87 -9.13 -8.38 13.72
C ILE A 87 -9.75 -7.15 14.38
N GLY A 88 -9.32 -5.96 13.94
CA GLY A 88 -9.87 -4.70 14.41
C GLY A 88 -11.22 -4.37 13.74
N PRO A 89 -11.94 -3.36 14.26
CA PRO A 89 -13.27 -2.98 13.76
C PRO A 89 -13.29 -2.55 12.28
N LYS A 90 -12.15 -2.08 11.75
CA LYS A 90 -11.97 -1.72 10.33
C LYS A 90 -11.42 -2.87 9.47
N GLY A 91 -11.39 -4.10 9.99
CA GLY A 91 -10.90 -5.30 9.30
C GLY A 91 -9.37 -5.40 9.18
N GLY A 92 -8.61 -4.50 9.82
CA GLY A 92 -7.16 -4.59 9.90
C GLY A 92 -6.73 -5.69 10.86
N GLN A 93 -5.72 -6.48 10.48
CA GLN A 93 -5.16 -7.55 11.32
C GLN A 93 -3.96 -7.04 12.11
N TYR A 94 -3.83 -7.46 13.36
CA TYR A 94 -2.72 -7.08 14.23
C TYR A 94 -2.45 -8.14 15.30
N TYR A 95 -1.29 -8.06 15.93
CA TYR A 95 -0.98 -8.80 17.17
C TYR A 95 -0.45 -7.84 18.24
N TYR A 96 -0.43 -8.27 19.49
CA TYR A 96 0.24 -7.53 20.57
C TYR A 96 1.69 -7.99 20.70
N ASN A 97 2.63 -7.06 20.60
CA ASN A 97 4.04 -7.35 20.89
C ASN A 97 4.28 -7.49 22.40
N ASN A 98 5.51 -7.83 22.79
CA ASN A 98 5.85 -8.06 24.20
C ASN A 98 5.70 -6.81 25.08
N ASN A 99 5.62 -5.61 24.47
CA ASN A 99 5.40 -4.35 25.17
C ASN A 99 3.91 -3.99 25.26
N GLY A 100 3.01 -4.89 24.85
CA GLY A 100 1.56 -4.63 24.83
C GLY A 100 1.10 -3.73 23.69
N ASN A 101 1.96 -3.38 22.73
CA ASN A 101 1.62 -2.50 21.62
C ASN A 101 1.02 -3.30 20.45
N LYS A 102 -0.01 -2.72 19.80
CA LYS A 102 -0.59 -3.28 18.58
C LYS A 102 0.37 -3.13 17.41
N VAL A 103 0.73 -4.25 16.79
CA VAL A 103 1.52 -4.29 15.56
C VAL A 103 0.64 -4.82 14.43
N TYR A 104 0.32 -3.93 13.49
CA TYR A 104 -0.50 -4.28 12.33
C TYR A 104 0.32 -5.08 11.31
N VAL A 105 -0.33 -6.10 10.74
CA VAL A 105 0.25 -7.01 9.76
C VAL A 105 -0.59 -7.00 8.47
N PRO A 106 0.00 -7.34 7.31
CA PRO A 106 -0.79 -7.63 6.12
C PRO A 106 -1.84 -8.70 6.43
N LYS A 107 -3.02 -8.58 5.82
CA LYS A 107 -4.13 -9.50 6.08
C LYS A 107 -3.74 -10.90 5.63
N ARG A 108 -3.97 -11.87 6.51
CA ARG A 108 -3.73 -13.29 6.29
C ARG A 108 -5.04 -14.00 5.91
N ARG A 109 -4.90 -15.14 5.23
CA ARG A 109 -6.02 -16.03 4.92
C ARG A 109 -6.40 -16.88 6.13
#